data_AF-A0A843J700-F1
#
_entry.id   AF-A0A843J700-F1
#
_cell.length_a   1.000
_cell.length_b   1.000
_cell.length_c   1.000
_cell.angle_alpha   90.00
_cell.angle_beta   90.00
_cell.angle_gamma   90.00
#
_symmetry.space_group_name_H-M   'P 1'
#
loop_
_entity.id
_entity.type
_entity.pdbx_description
1 polymer ?
#
loop_
_entity_poly.entity_id
_entity_poly.type
_entity_poly.pdbx_seq_one_letter_code
_entity_poly.pdbx_strand_id
1 'polypeptide(L)'
;MAEINVTKAKTAWISPLIYSIILIVAGVAMIVFKSEALRWILIIAGVLAVIGNTIELVIILQKKIVPIVPIIGIVIGVLLILLPGLMADVVMILLGVFLIIYGVLNVVGSVMNGNGTIALVLGVIIGVLAVAAGIYTLFNINDTKDIAMIIIGAITVVIGAINAIGAVKLYMQYH
;
A
#
# COMPACT_ATOMS: atom_id res chain seq x y z
N MET A 1 -31.50 17.80 -19.78
CA MET A 1 -30.62 16.65 -19.47
C MET A 1 -29.33 16.63 -20.28
N ALA A 2 -29.30 17.11 -21.54
CA ALA A 2 -28.08 17.16 -22.36
C ALA A 2 -27.02 18.16 -21.85
N GLU A 3 -27.40 19.36 -21.41
CA GLU A 3 -26.47 20.41 -20.94
C GLU A 3 -25.67 20.01 -19.69
N ILE A 4 -26.31 19.31 -18.73
CA ILE A 4 -25.63 18.81 -17.51
C ILE A 4 -24.50 17.83 -17.88
N ASN A 5 -24.67 17.07 -18.97
CA ASN A 5 -23.68 16.11 -19.43
C ASN A 5 -22.46 16.80 -20.07
N VAL A 6 -22.68 17.90 -20.79
CA VAL A 6 -21.61 18.72 -21.39
C VAL A 6 -20.79 19.43 -20.31
N THR A 7 -21.42 19.99 -19.28
CA THR A 7 -20.72 20.65 -18.18
C THR A 7 -19.87 19.66 -17.36
N LYS A 8 -20.39 18.45 -17.12
CA LYS A 8 -19.65 17.39 -16.42
C LYS A 8 -18.47 16.86 -17.25
N ALA A 9 -18.61 16.80 -18.57
CA ALA A 9 -17.52 16.44 -19.47
C ALA A 9 -16.37 17.47 -19.44
N LYS A 10 -16.72 18.77 -19.36
CA LYS A 10 -15.75 19.86 -19.34
C LYS A 10 -14.90 19.90 -18.06
N THR A 11 -15.41 19.40 -16.93
CA THR A 11 -14.69 19.37 -15.64
C THR A 11 -14.11 17.99 -15.30
N ALA A 12 -14.29 16.99 -16.17
CA ALA A 12 -13.86 15.62 -15.93
C ALA A 12 -12.34 15.46 -15.72
N TRP A 13 -11.54 16.41 -16.22
CA TRP A 13 -10.09 16.40 -16.05
C TRP A 13 -9.62 16.87 -14.66
N ILE A 14 -10.43 17.60 -13.89
CA ILE A 14 -10.00 18.28 -12.65
C ILE A 14 -9.69 17.27 -11.54
N SER A 15 -10.63 16.38 -11.23
CA SER A 15 -10.47 15.37 -10.17
C SER A 15 -9.23 14.48 -10.37
N PRO A 16 -8.98 13.89 -11.56
CA PRO A 16 -7.78 13.10 -11.78
C PRO A 16 -6.49 13.94 -11.74
N LEU A 17 -6.53 15.21 -12.16
CA LEU A 17 -5.36 16.11 -12.04
C LEU A 17 -5.01 16.37 -10.57
N ILE A 18 -5.99 16.69 -9.72
CA ILE A 18 -5.76 16.88 -8.28
C ILE A 18 -5.19 15.59 -7.66
N TYR A 19 -5.79 14.44 -7.96
CA TYR A 19 -5.33 13.15 -7.46
C TYR A 19 -3.89 12.85 -7.90
N SER A 20 -3.53 13.14 -9.15
CA SER A 20 -2.17 12.93 -9.66
C SER A 20 -1.13 13.79 -8.94
N ILE A 21 -1.44 15.06 -8.67
CA ILE A 21 -0.55 15.97 -7.93
C ILE A 21 -0.33 15.44 -6.51
N ILE A 22 -1.40 15.01 -5.83
CA ILE A 22 -1.33 14.43 -4.48
C ILE A 22 -0.43 13.18 -4.49
N LEU A 23 -0.61 12.27 -5.45
CA LEU A 23 0.20 11.06 -5.55
C LEU A 23 1.69 11.37 -5.80
N ILE A 24 2.00 12.33 -6.68
CA ILE A 24 3.39 12.72 -6.95
C ILE A 24 4.01 13.30 -5.68
N VAL A 25 3.33 14.23 -5.01
CA VAL A 25 3.84 14.84 -3.78
C VAL A 25 4.01 13.80 -2.67
N ALA A 26 3.01 12.93 -2.47
CA ALA A 26 3.08 11.86 -1.48
C ALA A 26 4.21 10.87 -1.80
N GLY A 27 4.37 10.49 -3.07
CA GLY A 27 5.43 9.60 -3.53
C GLY A 27 6.82 10.18 -3.31
N VAL A 28 7.03 11.45 -3.66
CA VAL A 28 8.29 12.18 -3.41
C VAL A 28 8.55 12.26 -1.90
N ALA A 29 7.53 12.59 -1.10
CA ALA A 29 7.67 12.61 0.36
C ALA A 29 8.11 11.23 0.90
N MET A 30 7.53 10.14 0.42
CA MET A 30 7.93 8.78 0.82
C MET A 30 9.39 8.47 0.48
N ILE A 31 9.87 8.89 -0.69
CA ILE A 31 11.28 8.68 -1.10
C ILE A 31 12.23 9.50 -0.22
N VAL A 32 11.89 10.75 0.06
CA VAL A 32 12.75 11.68 0.79
C VAL A 32 12.79 11.36 2.28
N PHE A 33 11.63 11.08 2.87
CA PHE A 33 11.51 10.84 4.31
C PHE A 33 11.69 9.36 4.71
N LYS A 34 11.60 8.40 3.78
CA LYS A 34 11.91 6.97 4.01
C LYS A 34 11.16 6.40 5.23
N SER A 35 11.85 5.74 6.18
CA SER A 35 11.24 5.19 7.40
C SER A 35 10.47 6.22 8.25
N GLU A 36 10.82 7.51 8.16
CA GLU A 36 10.04 8.57 8.79
C GLU A 36 8.64 8.69 8.17
N ALA A 37 8.51 8.57 6.83
CA ALA A 37 7.21 8.53 6.18
C ALA A 37 6.40 7.31 6.62
N LEU A 38 7.03 6.14 6.77
CA LEU A 38 6.35 4.95 7.31
C LEU A 38 5.80 5.21 8.71
N ARG A 39 6.56 5.89 9.58
CA ARG A 39 6.10 6.27 10.92
C ARG A 39 4.83 7.12 10.87
N TRP A 40 4.80 8.16 10.04
CA TRP A 40 3.60 9.00 9.88
C TRP A 40 2.41 8.22 9.32
N ILE A 41 2.65 7.35 8.33
CA ILE A 41 1.60 6.48 7.77
C ILE A 41 0.99 5.59 8.85
N LEU A 42 1.82 4.98 9.70
CA LEU A 42 1.35 4.12 10.80
C LEU A 42 0.55 4.91 11.83
N ILE A 43 1.00 6.12 12.21
CA ILE A 43 0.26 6.97 13.15
C ILE A 43 -1.12 7.35 12.56
N ILE A 44 -1.16 7.78 11.30
CA ILE A 44 -2.42 8.14 10.62
C ILE A 44 -3.35 6.92 10.56
N ALA A 45 -2.83 5.76 10.15
CA ALA A 45 -3.59 4.51 10.13
C ALA A 45 -4.11 4.14 11.52
N GLY A 46 -3.31 4.34 12.56
CA GLY A 46 -3.70 4.12 13.95
C GLY A 46 -4.85 5.02 14.41
N VAL A 47 -4.79 6.32 14.09
CA VAL A 47 -5.89 7.26 14.40
C VAL A 47 -7.17 6.85 13.68
N LEU A 48 -7.08 6.53 12.39
CA LEU A 48 -8.24 6.05 11.61
C LEU A 48 -8.80 4.74 12.18
N ALA A 49 -7.94 3.81 12.58
CA ALA A 49 -8.35 2.56 13.21
C ALA A 49 -9.08 2.82 14.53
N VAL A 50 -8.56 3.69 15.41
CA VAL A 50 -9.24 4.02 16.67
C VAL A 50 -10.62 4.64 16.40
N ILE A 51 -10.71 5.62 15.50
CA ILE A 51 -11.98 6.27 15.19
C ILE A 51 -12.98 5.27 14.59
N GLY A 52 -12.56 4.53 13.56
CA GLY A 52 -13.43 3.58 12.87
C GLY A 52 -13.94 2.47 13.78
N ASN A 53 -13.06 1.87 14.58
CA ASN A 53 -13.44 0.79 15.50
C ASN A 53 -14.26 1.31 16.69
N THR A 54 -14.08 2.57 17.10
CA THR A 54 -14.96 3.18 18.12
C THR A 54 -16.37 3.36 17.60
N ILE A 55 -16.53 3.80 16.34
CA ILE A 55 -17.86 3.89 15.69
C ILE A 55 -18.50 2.49 15.60
N GLU A 56 -17.74 1.49 15.17
CA GLU A 56 -18.22 0.10 15.09
C GLU A 56 -18.61 -0.47 16.46
N LEU A 57 -17.82 -0.19 17.50
CA LEU A 57 -18.11 -0.61 18.87
C LEU A 57 -19.47 -0.06 19.34
N VAL A 58 -19.77 1.22 19.10
CA VAL A 58 -21.05 1.83 19.47
C VAL A 58 -22.22 1.13 18.77
N ILE A 59 -22.06 0.77 17.48
CA ILE A 59 -23.09 0.07 16.70
C ILE A 59 -23.29 -1.36 17.24
N ILE A 60 -22.22 -2.07 17.59
CA ILE A 60 -22.31 -3.45 18.07
C ILE A 60 -22.85 -3.51 19.50
N LEU A 61 -22.59 -2.52 20.36
CA LEU A 61 -23.15 -2.49 21.72
C LEU A 61 -24.68 -2.41 21.75
N GLN A 62 -25.32 -1.93 20.68
CA GLN A 62 -26.78 -2.00 20.51
C GLN A 62 -27.26 -3.43 20.20
N LYS A 63 -26.37 -4.30 19.73
CA LYS A 63 -26.60 -5.71 19.49
C LYS A 63 -26.15 -6.49 20.72
N LYS A 64 -26.87 -7.54 21.11
CA LYS A 64 -26.56 -8.36 22.30
C LYS A 64 -25.37 -9.33 22.07
N ILE A 65 -24.33 -8.85 21.40
CA ILE A 65 -23.17 -9.61 20.90
C ILE A 65 -21.90 -9.06 21.58
N VAL A 66 -20.92 -9.93 21.86
CA VAL A 66 -19.62 -9.52 22.43
C VAL A 66 -18.78 -8.82 21.35
N PRO A 67 -18.37 -7.55 21.53
CA PRO A 67 -17.69 -6.77 20.49
C PRO A 67 -16.17 -7.01 20.46
N ILE A 68 -15.73 -8.25 20.24
CA ILE A 68 -14.30 -8.63 20.31
C ILE A 68 -13.47 -7.92 19.23
N VAL A 69 -13.94 -7.94 17.98
CA VAL A 69 -13.23 -7.37 16.81
C VAL A 69 -12.91 -5.88 16.96
N PRO A 70 -13.88 -4.99 17.25
CA PRO A 70 -13.57 -3.56 17.39
C PRO A 70 -12.67 -3.26 18.60
N ILE A 71 -12.75 -4.04 19.68
CA ILE A 71 -11.81 -3.89 20.81
C ILE A 71 -10.37 -4.16 20.35
N ILE A 72 -10.15 -5.27 19.63
CA ILE A 72 -8.82 -5.59 19.08
C ILE A 72 -8.36 -4.48 18.12
N GLY A 73 -9.25 -3.99 17.25
CA GLY A 73 -8.94 -2.90 16.32
C GLY A 73 -8.54 -1.60 17.02
N ILE A 74 -9.21 -1.25 18.13
CA ILE A 74 -8.82 -0.11 18.97
C ILE A 74 -7.44 -0.32 19.59
N VAL A 75 -7.18 -1.50 20.16
CA VAL A 75 -5.86 -1.82 20.75
C VAL A 75 -4.75 -1.72 19.71
N ILE A 76 -4.94 -2.30 18.53
CA ILE A 76 -3.99 -2.18 17.41
C ILE A 76 -3.82 -0.72 17.00
N GLY A 77 -4.91 0.04 16.88
CA GLY A 77 -4.87 1.45 16.55
C GLY A 77 -4.07 2.28 17.56
N VAL A 78 -4.26 2.02 18.86
CA VAL A 78 -3.49 2.66 19.94
C VAL A 78 -2.01 2.29 19.85
N LEU A 79 -1.69 1.03 19.61
CA LEU A 79 -0.30 0.59 19.46
C LEU A 79 0.38 1.22 18.23
N LEU A 80 -0.34 1.40 17.12
CA LEU A 80 0.15 2.10 15.93
C LEU A 80 0.50 3.58 16.22
N ILE A 81 -0.28 4.24 17.07
CA ILE A 81 -0.05 5.64 17.46
C ILE A 81 1.11 5.77 18.43
N LEU A 82 1.12 4.94 19.48
CA LEU A 82 2.06 5.07 20.59
C LEU A 82 3.41 4.41 20.32
N LEU A 83 3.43 3.32 19.55
CA LEU A 83 4.61 2.50 19.28
C LEU A 83 4.80 2.27 17.77
N PRO A 84 4.85 3.33 16.94
CA PRO A 84 4.94 3.18 15.49
C PRO A 84 6.26 2.52 15.05
N GLY A 85 7.34 2.68 15.82
CA GLY A 85 8.61 2.01 15.55
C GLY A 85 8.52 0.49 15.64
N LEU A 86 7.92 -0.01 16.74
CA LEU A 86 7.66 -1.44 16.94
C LEU A 86 6.73 -1.97 15.85
N MET A 87 5.66 -1.22 15.51
CA MET A 87 4.74 -1.64 14.47
C MET A 87 5.37 -1.63 13.08
N ALA A 88 6.28 -0.70 12.80
CA ALA A 88 7.08 -0.73 11.58
C ALA A 88 7.96 -1.99 11.50
N ASP A 89 8.58 -2.41 12.62
CA ASP A 89 9.33 -3.66 12.68
C ASP A 89 8.44 -4.86 12.40
N VAL A 90 7.26 -4.92 13.04
CA VAL A 90 6.28 -6.00 12.82
C VAL A 90 5.87 -6.06 11.35
N VAL A 91 5.57 -4.92 10.73
CA VAL A 91 5.21 -4.86 9.30
C VAL A 91 6.35 -5.39 8.41
N MET A 92 7.60 -5.04 8.72
CA MET A 92 8.75 -5.53 7.94
C MET A 92 9.03 -7.02 8.17
N ILE A 93 8.82 -7.52 9.38
CA ILE A 93 8.92 -8.96 9.68
C ILE A 93 7.85 -9.71 8.88
N LEU A 94 6.60 -9.23 8.89
CA LEU A 94 5.52 -9.81 8.11
C LEU A 94 5.81 -9.76 6.60
N LEU A 95 6.35 -8.65 6.11
CA LEU A 95 6.80 -8.51 4.72
C LEU A 95 7.87 -9.56 4.38
N GLY A 96 8.90 -9.70 5.22
CA GLY A 96 9.98 -10.67 5.01
C GLY A 96 9.49 -12.11 4.99
N VAL A 97 8.64 -12.48 5.94
CA VAL A 97 8.00 -13.81 5.98
C VAL A 97 7.12 -14.03 4.75
N PHE A 98 6.33 -13.02 4.36
CA PHE A 98 5.48 -13.10 3.17
C PHE A 98 6.31 -13.28 1.89
N LEU A 99 7.42 -12.57 1.74
CA LEU A 99 8.34 -12.71 0.60
C LEU A 99 8.95 -14.11 0.52
N ILE A 100 9.31 -14.71 1.67
CA ILE A 100 9.81 -16.09 1.72
C ILE A 100 8.72 -17.07 1.27
N ILE A 101 7.51 -16.97 1.85
CA ILE A 101 6.40 -17.87 1.50
C ILE A 101 6.05 -17.71 0.02
N TYR A 102 5.89 -16.48 -0.46
CA TYR A 102 5.62 -16.18 -1.86
C TYR A 102 6.71 -16.75 -2.77
N GLY A 103 7.98 -16.54 -2.43
CA GLY A 103 9.11 -17.04 -3.20
C GLY A 103 9.13 -18.55 -3.32
N VAL A 104 8.93 -19.26 -2.20
CA VAL A 104 8.84 -20.74 -2.18
C VAL A 104 7.66 -21.23 -3.02
N LEU A 105 6.47 -20.64 -2.84
CA LEU A 105 5.28 -21.01 -3.61
C LEU A 105 5.48 -20.76 -5.11
N ASN A 106 6.18 -19.68 -5.48
CA ASN A 106 6.47 -19.36 -6.87
C ASN A 106 7.46 -20.35 -7.50
N VAL A 107 8.53 -20.75 -6.79
CA VAL A 107 9.46 -21.79 -7.26
C VAL A 107 8.72 -23.11 -7.48
N VAL A 108 7.98 -23.57 -6.46
CA VAL A 108 7.22 -24.84 -6.52
C VAL A 108 6.19 -24.80 -7.64
N GLY A 109 5.41 -23.72 -7.73
CA GLY A 109 4.40 -23.54 -8.76
C GLY A 109 4.99 -23.54 -10.18
N SER A 110 6.16 -22.93 -10.37
CA SER A 110 6.84 -22.86 -11.67
C SER A 110 7.39 -24.21 -12.12
N VAL A 111 7.85 -25.04 -11.18
CA VAL A 111 8.32 -26.40 -11.48
C VAL A 111 7.15 -27.35 -11.74
N MET A 112 6.06 -27.24 -10.97
CA MET A 112 4.92 -28.16 -11.07
C MET A 112 3.98 -27.84 -12.24
N ASN A 113 3.78 -26.55 -12.54
CA ASN A 113 2.74 -26.09 -13.49
C ASN A 113 3.31 -25.21 -14.62
N GLY A 114 4.64 -25.11 -14.74
CA GLY A 114 5.29 -24.25 -15.74
C GLY A 114 5.10 -24.74 -17.16
N ASN A 115 4.14 -24.17 -17.89
CA ASN A 115 3.92 -24.47 -19.30
C ASN A 115 4.92 -23.67 -20.17
N GLY A 116 6.12 -24.22 -20.33
CA GLY A 116 7.18 -23.71 -21.21
C GLY A 116 8.44 -23.27 -20.47
N THR A 117 9.58 -23.39 -21.15
CA THR A 117 10.92 -23.17 -20.59
C THR A 117 11.11 -21.77 -20.00
N ILE A 118 10.55 -20.75 -20.67
CA ILE A 118 10.68 -19.35 -20.23
C ILE A 118 9.90 -19.11 -18.93
N ALA A 119 8.66 -19.62 -18.83
CA ALA A 119 7.83 -19.46 -17.64
C ALA A 119 8.45 -20.14 -16.42
N LEU A 120 8.99 -21.36 -16.61
CA LEU A 120 9.70 -22.08 -15.56
C LEU A 120 10.92 -21.28 -15.08
N VAL A 121 11.80 -20.86 -16.00
CA VAL A 121 13.05 -20.16 -15.66
C VAL A 121 12.75 -18.84 -14.94
N LEU A 122 11.82 -18.03 -15.47
CA LEU A 122 11.47 -16.75 -14.85
C LEU A 122 10.84 -16.93 -13.47
N GLY A 123 9.91 -17.87 -13.34
CA GLY A 123 9.25 -18.11 -12.07
C GLY A 123 10.20 -18.64 -10.99
N VAL A 124 11.14 -19.51 -11.35
CA VAL A 124 12.19 -19.96 -10.43
C VAL A 124 13.11 -18.79 -10.04
N ILE A 125 13.57 -17.97 -10.99
CA ILE A 125 14.42 -16.81 -10.70
C ILE A 125 13.71 -15.83 -9.76
N ILE A 126 12.47 -15.43 -10.09
CA ILE A 126 11.67 -14.51 -9.27
C ILE A 126 11.45 -15.11 -7.88
N GLY A 127 11.15 -16.40 -7.80
CA GLY A 127 10.93 -17.08 -6.53
C GLY A 127 12.18 -17.09 -5.64
N VAL A 128 13.34 -17.45 -6.20
CA VAL A 128 14.62 -17.43 -5.46
C VAL A 128 14.98 -16.01 -5.01
N LEU A 129 14.81 -15.00 -5.87
CA LEU A 129 15.05 -13.61 -5.51
C LEU A 129 14.11 -13.15 -4.39
N ALA A 130 12.83 -13.53 -4.42
CA ALA A 130 11.87 -13.21 -3.36
C ALA A 130 12.25 -13.86 -2.02
N VAL A 131 12.69 -15.13 -2.02
CA VAL A 131 13.20 -15.79 -0.81
C VAL A 131 14.43 -15.07 -0.27
N ALA A 132 15.41 -14.76 -1.14
CA ALA A 132 16.61 -14.04 -0.74
C ALA A 132 16.29 -12.65 -0.16
N ALA A 133 15.39 -11.91 -0.80
CA ALA A 133 14.94 -10.60 -0.34
C ALA A 133 14.21 -10.69 1.02
N GLY A 134 13.37 -11.72 1.21
CA GLY A 134 12.68 -11.94 2.46
C GLY A 134 13.64 -12.29 3.61
N ILE A 135 14.64 -13.15 3.35
CA ILE A 135 15.71 -13.43 4.32
C ILE A 135 16.48 -12.15 4.65
N TYR A 136 16.92 -11.40 3.64
CA TYR A 136 17.62 -10.13 3.84
C TYR A 136 16.82 -9.15 4.70
N THR A 137 15.50 -9.06 4.46
CA THR A 137 14.58 -8.20 5.22
C THR A 137 14.58 -8.54 6.71
N LEU A 138 14.52 -9.83 7.05
CA LEU A 138 14.47 -10.28 8.44
C LEU A 138 15.75 -9.96 9.22
N PHE A 139 16.90 -9.92 8.54
CA PHE A 139 18.18 -9.56 9.15
C PHE A 139 18.49 -8.06 9.10
N ASN A 140 17.86 -7.29 8.20
CA ASN A 140 18.14 -5.86 7.99
C ASN A 140 16.85 -5.05 8.01
N ILE A 141 16.08 -5.16 9.09
CA ILE A 141 14.76 -4.54 9.20
C ILE A 141 14.81 -3.02 9.01
N ASN A 142 15.77 -2.33 9.63
CA ASN A 142 15.86 -0.86 9.57
C ASN A 142 16.10 -0.35 8.15
N ASP A 143 17.09 -0.92 7.45
CA ASP A 143 17.39 -0.55 6.07
C ASP A 143 16.23 -0.94 5.14
N THR A 144 15.55 -2.05 5.43
CA THR A 144 14.41 -2.49 4.63
C THR A 144 13.22 -1.54 4.75
N LYS A 145 12.97 -0.92 5.91
CA LYS A 145 11.96 0.14 6.03
C LYS A 145 12.23 1.28 5.06
N ASP A 146 13.48 1.72 4.99
CA ASP A 146 13.89 2.81 4.11
C ASP A 146 13.74 2.42 2.63
N ILE A 147 14.24 1.24 2.25
CA ILE A 147 14.14 0.72 0.88
C ILE A 147 12.67 0.53 0.47
N ALA A 148 11.84 -0.04 1.33
CA ALA A 148 10.43 -0.26 1.06
C ALA A 148 9.71 1.07 0.79
N MET A 149 9.97 2.09 1.61
CA MET A 149 9.37 3.41 1.42
C MET A 149 9.86 4.11 0.15
N ILE A 150 11.13 3.94 -0.23
CA ILE A 150 11.65 4.44 -1.50
C ILE A 150 10.95 3.76 -2.69
N ILE A 151 10.81 2.42 -2.66
CA ILE A 151 10.17 1.66 -3.74
C ILE A 151 8.69 2.04 -3.87
N ILE A 152 7.95 2.03 -2.75
CA ILE A 152 6.53 2.42 -2.72
C ILE A 152 6.38 3.87 -3.18
N GLY A 153 7.26 4.76 -2.72
CA GLY A 153 7.32 6.16 -3.14
C GLY A 153 7.51 6.31 -4.64
N ALA A 154 8.49 5.62 -5.23
CA ALA A 154 8.78 5.65 -6.66
C ALA A 154 7.59 5.14 -7.49
N ILE A 155 7.00 4.01 -7.09
CA ILE A 155 5.80 3.47 -7.74
C ILE A 155 4.65 4.49 -7.68
N THR A 156 4.46 5.13 -6.52
CA THR A 156 3.40 6.13 -6.32
C THR A 156 3.61 7.35 -7.22
N VAL A 157 4.85 7.83 -7.38
CA VAL A 157 5.17 8.91 -8.32
C VAL A 157 4.86 8.51 -9.76
N VAL A 158 5.24 7.30 -10.17
CA VAL A 158 4.97 6.79 -11.53
C VAL A 158 3.46 6.71 -11.79
N ILE A 159 2.68 6.18 -10.85
CA ILE A 159 1.21 6.15 -10.95
C ILE A 159 0.65 7.57 -11.05
N GLY A 160 1.14 8.49 -10.22
CA GLY A 160 0.78 9.90 -10.29
C GLY A 160 1.05 10.51 -11.67
N ALA A 161 2.24 10.30 -12.23
CA ALA A 161 2.61 10.80 -13.56
C ALA A 161 1.71 10.22 -14.67
N ILE A 162 1.41 8.92 -14.63
CA ILE A 162 0.50 8.28 -15.59
C ILE A 162 -0.90 8.92 -15.51
N ASN A 163 -1.41 9.13 -14.30
CA ASN A 163 -2.73 9.76 -14.10
C ASN A 163 -2.76 11.22 -14.56
N ALA A 164 -1.66 11.97 -14.37
CA ALA A 164 -1.54 13.34 -14.86
C ALA A 164 -1.64 13.40 -16.39
N ILE A 165 -0.95 12.49 -17.10
CA ILE A 165 -1.05 12.38 -18.57
C ILE A 165 -2.50 12.08 -18.99
N GLY A 166 -3.18 11.18 -18.27
CA GLY A 166 -4.59 10.87 -18.51
C GLY A 166 -5.50 12.10 -18.35
N ALA A 167 -5.29 12.89 -17.29
CA ALA A 167 -6.05 14.10 -17.04
C ALA A 167 -5.81 15.18 -18.11
N VAL A 168 -4.57 15.35 -18.57
CA VAL A 168 -4.23 16.29 -19.66
C VAL A 168 -4.88 15.84 -20.98
N LYS A 169 -4.92 14.55 -21.27
CA LYS A 169 -5.65 14.01 -22.44
C LYS A 169 -7.13 14.35 -22.38
N LEU A 170 -7.76 14.24 -21.21
CA LEU A 170 -9.16 14.64 -21.03
C LEU A 170 -9.35 16.16 -21.24
N TYR A 171 -8.42 16.98 -20.76
CA TYR A 171 -8.49 18.43 -20.98
C TYR A 171 -8.51 18.76 -22.47
N MET A 172 -7.57 18.22 -23.24
CA MET A 172 -7.45 18.43 -24.70
C MET A 172 -8.62 17.85 -25.51
N GLN A 173 -9.35 16.87 -24.98
CA GLN A 173 -10.50 16.29 -25.68
C GLN A 173 -11.75 17.19 -25.60
N TYR A 174 -11.85 18.00 -24.54
CA TYR A 174 -13.03 18.82 -24.25
C TYR A 174 -12.78 20.33 -24.38
N HIS A 175 -11.55 20.74 -24.73
CA HIS A 175 -11.11 22.13 -24.96
C HIS A 175 -10.13 22.17 -26.12
#